data_AF-A0A957QW52-F1
#
_entry.id   AF-A0A957QW52-F1
#
_cell.length_a   1.000
_cell.length_b   1.000
_cell.length_c   1.000
_cell.angle_alpha   90.00
_cell.angle_beta   90.00
_cell.angle_gamma   90.00
#
_symmetry.space_group_name_H-M   'P 1'
#
loop_
_entity.id
_entity.type
_entity.pdbx_description
1 polymer ?
#
loop_
_entity_poly.entity_id
_entity_poly.type
_entity_poly.pdbx_seq_one_letter_code
_entity_poly.pdbx_strand_id
1 'polypeptide(L)'
;SGQANQAIAPQRFPAPGDRFQRVITLFVDAFGWRFFERFQDHPLLRRFATTGSVTRLTSQFPSTTSAHVTTLYTGEPVGRHGVFEWFYYEPQLDAVIAPLLFSYAGDEGRESLADQGVDG
;
A
#
# COMPACT_ATOMS: atom_id res chain seq x y z
N SER A 1 10.43 20.51 3.58
CA SER A 1 9.62 21.11 2.49
C SER A 1 9.11 19.99 1.61
N GLY A 2 7.90 19.47 1.86
CA GLY A 2 7.34 18.40 1.03
C GLY A 2 6.90 18.97 -0.30
N GLN A 3 7.54 18.57 -1.40
CA GLN A 3 6.96 18.81 -2.72
C GLN A 3 5.58 18.17 -2.74
N ALA A 4 4.56 18.93 -3.14
CA ALA A 4 3.23 18.40 -3.35
C ALA A 4 3.33 17.21 -4.30
N ASN A 5 2.80 16.05 -3.89
CA ASN A 5 2.65 14.87 -4.73
C ASN A 5 1.77 15.28 -5.92
N GLN A 6 2.38 15.65 -7.05
CA GLN A 6 1.64 15.77 -8.29
C GLN A 6 1.09 14.39 -8.60
N ALA A 7 -0.24 14.29 -8.69
CA ALA A 7 -0.89 13.08 -9.16
C ALA A 7 -0.26 12.72 -10.50
N ILE A 8 0.30 11.52 -10.60
CA ILE A 8 0.91 11.08 -11.84
C ILE A 8 -0.22 10.97 -12.85
N ALA A 9 -0.18 11.82 -13.88
CA ALA A 9 -1.14 11.76 -14.96
C ALA A 9 -1.06 10.35 -15.55
N PRO A 10 -2.13 9.54 -15.44
CA PRO A 10 -2.04 8.15 -15.83
C PRO A 10 -1.88 8.08 -17.34
N GLN A 11 -0.67 7.76 -17.80
CA GLN A 11 -0.46 7.44 -19.19
C GLN A 11 -1.14 6.08 -19.43
N ARG A 12 -2.32 6.11 -20.07
CA ARG A 12 -3.17 4.95 -20.39
C ARG A 12 -3.91 4.31 -19.21
N PHE A 13 -4.52 5.08 -18.31
CA PHE A 13 -5.66 4.51 -17.58
C PHE A 13 -6.86 4.32 -18.51
N PRO A 14 -7.73 3.35 -18.21
CA PRO A 14 -9.04 3.26 -18.85
C PRO A 14 -9.80 4.59 -18.80
N ALA A 15 -10.52 4.90 -19.87
CA ALA A 15 -11.36 6.09 -19.88
C ALA A 15 -12.52 5.91 -18.89
N PRO A 16 -13.02 7.02 -18.28
CA PRO A 16 -14.26 6.97 -17.51
C PRO A 16 -15.38 6.36 -18.36
N GLY A 17 -15.90 5.20 -17.95
CA GLY A 17 -16.94 4.47 -18.69
C GLY A 17 -16.50 3.12 -19.26
N ASP A 18 -15.19 2.87 -19.39
CA ASP A 18 -14.67 1.56 -19.78
C ASP A 18 -15.15 0.48 -18.79
N ARG A 19 -15.67 -0.61 -19.33
CA ARG A 19 -16.19 -1.74 -18.56
C ARG A 19 -15.20 -2.89 -18.63
N PHE A 20 -14.69 -3.29 -17.48
CA PHE A 20 -13.84 -4.46 -17.34
C PHE A 20 -14.66 -5.61 -16.77
N GLN A 21 -14.55 -6.79 -17.40
CA GLN A 21 -15.15 -8.00 -16.84
C GLN A 21 -14.36 -8.52 -15.62
N ARG A 22 -13.03 -8.31 -15.63
CA ARG A 22 -12.11 -8.75 -14.58
C ARG A 22 -10.96 -7.75 -14.47
N VAL A 23 -10.63 -7.38 -13.24
CA VAL A 23 -9.46 -6.54 -12.93
C VAL A 23 -8.58 -7.34 -11.96
N ILE A 24 -7.29 -7.39 -12.25
CA ILE A 24 -6.29 -8.03 -11.39
C ILE A 24 -5.31 -6.94 -10.95
N THR A 25 -5.19 -6.74 -9.64
CA THR A 25 -4.21 -5.84 -9.04
C THR A 25 -3.13 -6.66 -8.37
N LEU A 26 -1.87 -6.40 -8.73
CA LEU A 26 -0.71 -7.03 -8.11
C LEU A 26 0.05 -5.97 -7.32
N PHE A 27 0.09 -6.13 -6.00
CA PHE A 27 0.94 -5.32 -5.13
C PHE A 27 2.18 -6.13 -4.76
N VAL A 28 3.35 -5.69 -5.23
CA VAL A 28 4.62 -6.37 -5.00
C VAL A 28 5.40 -5.60 -3.95
N ASP A 29 5.50 -6.18 -2.76
CA ASP A 29 6.17 -5.52 -1.64
C ASP A 29 7.65 -5.27 -1.92
N ALA A 30 8.16 -4.14 -1.44
CA ALA A 30 9.55 -3.67 -1.61
C ALA A 30 10.07 -3.59 -3.06
N PHE A 31 9.20 -3.61 -4.08
CA PHE A 31 9.60 -3.50 -5.49
C PHE A 31 9.87 -2.05 -5.92
N GLY A 32 11.02 -1.52 -5.49
CA GLY A 32 11.49 -0.19 -5.90
C GLY A 32 11.89 -0.09 -7.37
N TRP A 33 11.80 1.12 -7.93
CA TRP A 33 12.10 1.43 -9.35
C TRP A 33 13.48 0.91 -9.83
N ARG A 34 14.49 0.90 -8.96
CA ARG A 34 15.82 0.36 -9.27
C ARG A 34 15.80 -1.09 -9.77
N PHE A 35 14.85 -1.90 -9.30
CA PHE A 35 14.71 -3.29 -9.72
C PHE A 35 14.09 -3.39 -11.10
N PHE A 36 13.15 -2.51 -11.43
CA PHE A 36 12.63 -2.39 -12.79
C PHE A 36 13.76 -2.05 -13.78
N GLU A 37 14.59 -1.06 -13.47
CA GLU A 37 15.73 -0.67 -14.30
C GLU A 37 16.75 -1.82 -14.46
N ARG A 38 17.10 -2.48 -13.35
CA ARG A 38 18.05 -3.60 -13.35
C ARG A 38 17.59 -4.78 -14.20
N PHE A 39 16.29 -5.06 -14.25
CA PHE A 39 15.73 -6.25 -14.89
C PHE A 39 14.86 -5.92 -16.11
N GLN A 40 14.98 -4.73 -16.69
CA GLN A 40 14.12 -4.27 -17.79
C GLN A 40 14.09 -5.20 -19.01
N ASP A 41 15.18 -5.94 -19.26
CA ASP A 41 15.28 -6.89 -20.36
C ASP A 41 14.54 -8.21 -20.11
N HIS A 42 14.08 -8.46 -18.88
CA HIS A 42 13.28 -9.63 -18.55
C HIS A 42 11.99 -9.63 -19.39
N PRO A 43 11.62 -10.77 -20.04
CA PRO A 43 10.50 -10.81 -20.99
C PRO A 43 9.18 -10.23 -20.45
N LEU A 44 8.90 -10.43 -19.17
CA LEU A 44 7.71 -9.89 -18.50
C LEU A 44 7.73 -8.36 -18.42
N LEU A 45 8.83 -7.76 -17.97
CA LEU A 45 8.94 -6.30 -17.82
C LEU A 45 8.99 -5.61 -19.18
N ARG A 46 9.72 -6.21 -20.13
CA ARG A 46 9.73 -5.75 -21.52
C ARG A 46 8.33 -5.72 -22.12
N ARG A 47 7.52 -6.77 -21.90
CA ARG A 47 6.13 -6.82 -22.37
C ARG A 47 5.30 -5.68 -21.77
N PHE A 48 5.38 -5.44 -20.46
CA PHE A 48 4.67 -4.31 -19.84
C PHE A 48 5.06 -2.96 -20.44
N ALA A 49 6.36 -2.74 -20.68
CA ALA A 49 6.86 -1.52 -21.30
C ALA A 49 6.40 -1.33 -22.76
N THR A 50 6.36 -2.41 -23.56
CA THR A 50 6.04 -2.31 -24.99
C THR A 50 4.54 -2.36 -25.30
N THR A 51 3.77 -3.15 -24.55
CA THR A 51 2.33 -3.38 -24.84
C THR A 51 1.40 -2.75 -23.81
N GLY A 52 1.93 -2.17 -22.73
CA GLY A 52 1.14 -1.56 -21.66
C GLY A 52 1.56 -0.11 -21.41
N SER A 53 1.55 0.28 -20.14
CA SER A 53 2.19 1.49 -19.65
C SER A 53 2.99 1.17 -18.40
N VAL A 54 4.09 1.87 -18.25
CA VAL A 54 4.93 1.80 -17.05
C VAL A 54 5.05 3.21 -16.52
N THR A 55 4.84 3.36 -15.22
CA THR A 55 4.85 4.65 -14.56
C THR A 55 5.53 4.50 -13.22
N ARG A 56 6.53 5.34 -12.95
CA ARG A 56 7.22 5.36 -11.67
C ARG A 56 6.34 6.04 -10.63
N LEU A 57 5.95 5.31 -9.60
CA LEU A 57 5.23 5.85 -8.45
C LEU A 57 6.20 6.44 -7.41
N THR A 58 5.72 7.39 -6.62
CA THR A 58 6.39 7.85 -5.39
C THR A 58 5.85 7.07 -4.19
N SER A 59 6.70 6.93 -3.17
CA SER A 59 6.30 6.36 -1.88
C SER A 59 5.77 7.46 -0.97
N GLN A 60 4.88 7.08 -0.05
CA GLN A 60 4.59 7.93 1.10
C GLN A 60 5.59 7.69 2.24
N PHE A 61 5.55 8.56 3.25
CA PHE A 61 6.28 8.41 4.50
C PHE A 61 5.30 8.20 5.67
N PRO A 62 5.55 7.22 6.57
CA PRO A 62 6.64 6.25 6.51
C PRO A 62 6.44 5.21 5.40
N SER A 63 7.55 4.69 4.86
CA SER A 63 7.52 3.75 3.74
C SER A 63 7.39 2.30 4.22
N THR A 64 6.34 2.02 4.99
CA THR A 64 6.12 0.70 5.63
C THR A 64 5.04 -0.07 4.89
N THR A 65 5.07 -1.41 4.97
CA THR A 65 4.05 -2.25 4.34
C THR A 65 2.65 -1.93 4.89
N SER A 66 2.51 -1.74 6.20
CA SER A 66 1.23 -1.39 6.84
C SER A 66 0.62 -0.10 6.31
N ALA A 67 1.43 0.95 6.16
CA ALA A 67 0.96 2.22 5.62
C ALA A 67 0.47 2.05 4.18
N HIS A 68 1.24 1.39 3.32
CA HIS A 68 0.90 1.24 1.90
C HIS A 68 -0.28 0.30 1.65
N VAL A 69 -0.39 -0.81 2.38
CA VAL A 69 -1.53 -1.75 2.25
C VAL A 69 -2.82 -1.06 2.69
N THR A 70 -2.80 -0.31 3.79
CA THR A 70 -3.98 0.42 4.27
C THR A 70 -4.38 1.52 3.30
N THR A 71 -3.43 2.27 2.74
CA THR A 71 -3.70 3.26 1.68
C THR A 71 -4.29 2.60 0.43
N LEU A 72 -3.76 1.44 0.01
CA LEU A 72 -4.28 0.71 -1.15
C LEU A 72 -5.72 0.25 -0.95
N TYR A 73 -6.07 -0.18 0.26
CA TYR A 73 -7.41 -0.66 0.61
C TYR A 73 -8.43 0.48 0.79
N THR A 74 -8.03 1.56 1.46
CA THR A 74 -8.94 2.67 1.82
C THR A 74 -9.01 3.77 0.76
N GLY A 75 -7.97 3.91 -0.07
CA GLY A 75 -7.80 5.06 -0.97
C GLY A 75 -7.37 6.33 -0.25
N GLU A 76 -7.16 6.31 1.07
CA GLU A 76 -6.75 7.46 1.86
C GLU A 76 -5.24 7.43 2.16
N PRO A 77 -4.54 8.57 2.24
CA PRO A 77 -3.13 8.62 2.63
C PRO A 77 -2.92 8.27 4.12
N VAL A 78 -1.69 7.92 4.49
CA VAL A 78 -1.32 7.56 5.88
C VAL A 78 -1.73 8.58 6.93
N GLY A 79 -1.65 9.88 6.62
CA GLY A 79 -2.06 10.93 7.54
C GLY A 79 -3.57 11.00 7.81
N ARG A 80 -4.38 10.23 7.08
CA ARG A 80 -5.84 10.15 7.26
C ARG A 80 -6.28 8.82 7.87
N HIS A 81 -5.71 7.69 7.46
CA HIS A 81 -6.07 6.38 8.03
C HIS A 81 -5.27 6.01 9.29
N GLY A 82 -4.20 6.72 9.64
CA GLY A 82 -3.50 6.56 10.92
C GLY A 82 -2.62 5.31 11.07
N VAL A 83 -2.82 4.25 10.28
CA VAL A 83 -1.94 3.06 10.29
C VAL A 83 -0.58 3.36 9.64
N PHE A 84 0.47 3.59 10.45
CA PHE A 84 1.80 3.99 9.94
C PHE A 84 2.91 2.96 10.14
N GLU A 85 2.75 1.96 11.01
CA GLU A 85 3.76 0.93 11.25
C GLU A 85 3.18 -0.47 11.46
N TRP A 86 4.05 -1.49 11.42
CA TRP A 86 3.66 -2.87 11.70
C TRP A 86 3.35 -3.11 13.19
N PHE A 87 4.12 -2.49 14.07
CA PHE A 87 3.83 -2.42 15.49
C PHE A 87 4.00 -0.98 15.98
N TYR A 88 3.06 -0.47 16.75
CA TYR A 88 3.21 0.81 17.42
C TYR A 88 2.48 0.81 18.76
N TYR A 89 2.91 1.70 19.66
CA TYR A 89 2.23 1.93 20.92
C TYR A 89 0.98 2.79 20.70
N GLU A 90 -0.17 2.27 21.09
CA GLU A 90 -1.46 2.96 21.08
C GLU A 90 -1.74 3.53 22.49
N PRO A 91 -1.64 4.87 22.67
CA PRO A 91 -1.83 5.49 23.98
C PRO A 91 -3.19 5.22 24.62
N GLN A 92 -4.26 5.03 23.82
CA GLN A 92 -5.58 4.75 24.38
C GLN A 92 -5.69 3.37 25.03
N LEU A 93 -4.85 2.43 24.60
CA LEU A 93 -4.81 1.06 25.09
C LEU A 93 -3.66 0.81 26.05
N ASP A 94 -2.75 1.78 26.20
CA ASP A 94 -1.48 1.66 26.92
C ASP A 94 -0.70 0.39 26.53
N ALA A 95 -0.70 0.06 25.24
CA ALA A 95 -0.15 -1.19 24.74
C ALA A 95 0.47 -1.03 23.35
N VAL A 96 1.39 -1.94 23.02
CA VAL A 96 1.87 -2.07 21.63
C VAL A 96 0.90 -2.98 20.88
N ILE A 97 0.42 -2.51 19.73
CA ILE A 97 -0.53 -3.23 18.89
C ILE A 97 0.04 -3.54 17.52
N ALA A 98 -0.57 -4.51 16.84
CA ALA A 98 -0.36 -4.87 15.45
C ALA A 98 -1.59 -4.46 14.64
N PRO A 99 -1.67 -3.21 14.12
CA PRO A 99 -2.89 -2.64 13.55
C PRO A 99 -3.44 -3.45 12.36
N LEU A 100 -2.57 -4.01 11.51
CA LEU A 100 -2.99 -4.84 10.37
C LEU A 100 -3.62 -6.18 10.78
N LEU A 101 -3.29 -6.67 11.97
CA LEU A 101 -3.86 -7.90 12.53
C LEU A 101 -5.01 -7.59 13.48
N PHE A 102 -5.27 -6.31 13.75
CA PHE A 102 -6.16 -5.83 14.79
C PHE A 102 -5.98 -6.59 16.12
N SER A 103 -4.72 -6.73 16.54
CA SER A 103 -4.31 -7.52 17.70
C SER A 103 -3.30 -6.78 18.57
N TYR A 104 -3.06 -7.26 19.80
CA TYR A 104 -1.86 -6.85 20.54
C TYR A 104 -0.61 -7.40 19.87
N ALA A 105 0.51 -6.70 20.05
CA ALA A 105 1.78 -7.15 19.52
C ALA A 105 2.25 -8.41 20.24
N GLY A 106 2.52 -9.47 19.47
CA GLY A 106 2.97 -10.77 19.98
C GLY A 106 1.88 -11.83 20.07
N ASP A 107 0.61 -11.48 19.85
CA ASP A 107 -0.47 -12.45 19.76
C ASP A 107 -0.31 -13.35 18.52
N GLU A 108 -0.62 -14.64 18.67
CA GLU A 108 -0.57 -15.61 17.55
C GLU A 108 -1.77 -15.46 16.61
N GLY A 109 -2.85 -14.83 17.07
CA GLY A 109 -4.10 -14.64 16.36
C GLY A 109 -4.30 -13.24 15.79
N ARG A 110 -5.39 -13.07 15.03
CA ARG A 110 -5.91 -11.77 14.60
C ARG A 110 -7.11 -11.39 15.46
N GLU A 111 -7.48 -10.12 15.42
CA GLU A 111 -8.72 -9.59 16.03
C GLU A 111 -8.77 -9.66 17.56
N SER A 112 -7.63 -9.88 18.25
CA SER A 112 -7.63 -9.94 19.72
C SER A 112 -8.01 -8.61 20.38
N LEU A 113 -7.85 -7.48 19.67
CA LEU A 113 -8.37 -6.18 20.12
C LEU A 113 -9.90 -6.15 20.06
N ALA A 114 -10.51 -6.71 19.00
CA ALA A 114 -11.96 -6.83 18.88
C ALA A 114 -12.54 -7.71 19.99
N ASP A 115 -11.85 -8.82 20.31
CA ASP A 115 -12.25 -9.72 21.40
C ASP A 115 -12.26 -9.02 22.78
N GLN A 116 -11.47 -7.95 22.94
CA GLN A 116 -11.46 -7.11 24.14
C GLN A 116 -12.40 -5.89 24.04
N GLY A 117 -13.21 -5.80 22.99
CA GLY A 117 -14.20 -4.73 22.80
C GLY A 117 -13.63 -3.41 22.27
N VAL A 118 -12.45 -3.44 21.65
CA VAL A 118 -11.90 -2.28 20.93
C VAL A 118 -12.51 -2.21 19.54
N ASP A 119 -13.03 -1.03 19.17
CA ASP A 119 -13.55 -0.77 17.82
C ASP A 119 -12.44 -0.27 16.87
N GLY A 120 -12.53 -0.64 15.59
CA GLY A 120 -11.55 -0.33 14.53
C GLY A 120 -11.98 0.75 13.54
#